data_AF-A0ABD3GUF7-F1
#
_entry.id   AF-A0ABD3GUF7-F1
#
_cell.length_a   1.000
_cell.length_b   1.000
_cell.length_c   1.000
_cell.angle_alpha   90.00
_cell.angle_beta   90.00
_cell.angle_gamma   90.00
#
_symmetry.space_group_name_H-M   'P 1'
#
loop_
_entity.id
_entity.type
_entity.pdbx_description
1 polymer ?
#
loop_
_entity_poly.entity_id
_entity_poly.type
_entity_poly.pdbx_seq_one_letter_code
_entity_poly.pdbx_strand_id
1 'polypeptide(L)'
;MAATQGVTLDGRFWYYINERGGISISGDAAHNLSRKELRLTEVEGRLKEVEARCLADESVKKKLRFLQAYEPGPLSAHFRGDMSFIGRDQERVYAHRFIMEGKSTVFRKMFQNDMQEKESGIVRVDDASSHVIRSMVNFCYTTEIQFTEEASVEDVLKIAHKFDIKDLKDVCDEELCKDICGDNICRKMMLAHNFDVEKLGEATKEYFKNNFSLVYPGFLERLCRNSPLDSE
;
A
#
# COMPACT_ATOMS: atom_id res chain seq x y z
N MET A 1 31.51 34.38 -9.73
CA MET A 1 30.21 34.40 -9.04
C MET A 1 29.14 34.22 -10.09
N ALA A 2 28.53 33.04 -10.18
CA ALA A 2 27.59 32.70 -11.24
C ALA A 2 26.24 32.35 -10.62
N ALA A 3 25.32 33.30 -10.62
CA ALA A 3 23.92 33.05 -10.31
C ALA A 3 23.22 32.62 -11.61
N THR A 4 22.63 31.42 -11.62
CA THR A 4 21.92 30.90 -12.79
C THR A 4 20.47 31.38 -12.73
N GLN A 5 20.10 32.30 -13.62
CA GLN A 5 18.72 32.75 -13.81
C GLN A 5 18.03 31.87 -14.86
N GLY A 6 16.81 31.43 -14.57
CA GLY A 6 16.00 30.59 -15.47
C GLY A 6 14.54 31.03 -15.54
N VAL A 7 13.91 30.77 -16.68
CA VAL A 7 12.45 30.86 -16.86
C VAL A 7 11.87 29.47 -16.75
N THR A 8 10.67 29.33 -16.18
CA THR A 8 9.90 28.09 -16.30
C THR A 8 9.56 27.79 -17.77
N LEU A 9 9.42 26.52 -18.11
CA LEU A 9 9.14 26.04 -19.48
C LEU A 9 7.88 26.65 -20.12
N ASP A 10 6.96 27.17 -19.31
CA ASP A 10 5.73 27.85 -19.74
C ASP A 10 5.87 29.38 -19.87
N GLY A 11 7.05 29.93 -19.61
CA GLY A 11 7.33 31.36 -19.71
C GLY A 11 6.74 32.22 -18.58
N ARG A 12 6.07 31.63 -17.58
CA ARG A 12 5.23 32.38 -16.65
C ARG A 12 5.98 33.00 -15.47
N PHE A 13 7.08 32.39 -15.02
CA PHE A 13 7.80 32.86 -13.85
C PHE A 13 9.32 32.72 -14.01
N TRP A 14 10.04 33.60 -13.33
CA TRP A 14 11.50 33.60 -13.27
C TRP A 14 11.96 33.07 -11.92
N TYR A 15 13.07 32.34 -11.90
CA TYR A 15 13.69 31.87 -10.67
C TYR A 15 15.22 32.08 -10.72
N TYR A 16 15.81 32.31 -9.55
CA TYR A 16 17.26 32.37 -9.38
C TYR A 16 17.70 31.35 -8.33
N ILE A 17 18.82 30.69 -8.61
CA ILE A 17 19.47 29.76 -7.66
C ILE A 17 20.74 30.42 -7.17
N ASN A 18 20.86 30.58 -5.85
CA ASN A 18 22.07 31.15 -5.24
C ASN A 18 23.20 30.13 -5.14
N GLU A 19 24.41 30.59 -4.83
CA GLU A 19 25.62 29.73 -4.73
C GLU A 19 25.56 28.69 -3.59
N ARG A 20 24.54 28.77 -2.71
CA ARG A 20 24.26 27.78 -1.65
C ARG A 20 23.10 26.83 -2.00
N GLY A 21 22.62 26.84 -3.26
CA GLY A 21 21.52 26.02 -3.73
C GLY A 21 20.11 26.50 -3.36
N GLY A 22 19.98 27.69 -2.75
CA GLY A 22 18.69 28.27 -2.41
C GLY A 22 17.97 28.82 -3.65
N ILE A 23 16.74 28.37 -3.88
CA ILE A 23 15.89 28.77 -5.01
C ILE A 23 15.00 29.95 -4.58
N SER A 24 14.94 30.99 -5.40
CA SER A 24 14.05 32.13 -5.20
C SER A 24 13.27 32.39 -6.48
N ILE A 25 11.95 32.39 -6.36
CA ILE A 25 10.99 32.50 -7.47
C ILE A 25 10.33 33.87 -7.46
N SER A 26 9.88 34.35 -8.62
CA SER A 26 9.18 35.65 -8.76
C SER A 26 8.00 35.77 -7.78
N GLY A 27 7.76 36.97 -7.26
CA GLY A 27 6.83 37.24 -6.15
C GLY A 27 5.41 36.68 -6.33
N ASP A 28 4.85 36.71 -7.54
CA ASP A 28 3.52 36.16 -7.82
C ASP A 28 3.47 34.63 -7.74
N ALA A 29 4.56 33.93 -8.11
CA ALA A 29 4.69 32.49 -7.95
C ALA A 29 4.86 32.11 -6.48
N ALA A 30 5.72 32.82 -5.74
CA ALA A 30 5.92 32.62 -4.31
C ALA A 30 4.61 32.81 -3.54
N HIS A 31 3.87 33.88 -3.85
CA HIS A 31 2.58 34.16 -3.23
C HIS A 31 1.53 33.08 -3.53
N ASN A 32 1.49 32.56 -4.77
CA ASN A 32 0.57 31.47 -5.13
C ASN A 32 0.95 30.12 -4.51
N LEU A 33 2.24 29.81 -4.38
CA LEU A 33 2.73 28.61 -3.68
C LEU A 33 2.40 28.66 -2.19
N SER A 34 2.71 29.77 -1.50
CA SER A 34 2.34 29.92 -0.09
C SER A 34 0.83 29.85 0.13
N ARG A 35 0.02 30.37 -0.80
CA ARG A 35 -1.45 30.26 -0.73
C ARG A 35 -1.94 28.83 -0.94
N LYS A 36 -1.26 28.02 -1.77
CA LYS A 36 -1.55 26.58 -1.93
C LYS A 36 -1.15 25.79 -0.69
N GLU A 37 0.03 26.05 -0.11
CA GLU A 37 0.47 25.44 1.14
C GLU A 37 -0.48 25.77 2.30
N LEU A 38 -0.89 27.03 2.44
CA LEU A 38 -1.91 27.46 3.42
C LEU A 38 -3.25 26.72 3.24
N ARG A 39 -3.68 26.47 2.00
CA ARG A 39 -4.89 25.70 1.74
C ARG A 39 -4.72 24.21 2.04
N LEU A 40 -3.54 23.64 1.77
CA LEU A 40 -3.24 22.26 2.12
C LEU A 40 -3.28 22.07 3.63
N THR A 41 -2.64 22.94 4.39
CA THR A 41 -2.63 22.85 5.86
C THR A 41 -4.03 23.06 6.47
N GLU A 42 -4.86 23.92 5.86
CA GLU A 42 -6.26 24.08 6.25
C GLU A 42 -7.09 22.81 5.97
N VAL A 43 -6.89 22.17 4.82
CA VAL A 43 -7.56 20.91 4.45
C VAL A 43 -7.11 19.78 5.38
N GLU A 44 -5.82 19.67 5.68
CA GLU A 44 -5.27 18.70 6.64
C GLU A 44 -5.82 18.92 8.05
N GLY A 45 -5.94 20.18 8.48
CA GLY A 45 -6.55 20.53 9.77
C GLY A 45 -8.01 20.08 9.85
N ARG A 46 -8.79 20.33 8.79
CA ARG A 46 -10.19 19.90 8.70
C ARG A 46 -10.33 18.37 8.63
N LEU A 47 -9.42 17.69 7.94
CA LEU A 47 -9.39 16.23 7.87
C LEU A 47 -9.19 15.62 9.27
N LYS A 48 -8.21 16.12 10.02
CA LYS A 48 -7.97 15.71 11.43
C LYS A 48 -9.18 15.97 12.32
N GLU A 49 -9.88 17.09 12.11
CA GLU A 49 -11.09 17.41 12.86
C GLU A 49 -12.25 16.45 12.55
N VAL A 50 -12.41 16.06 11.28
CA VAL A 50 -13.40 15.07 10.85
C VAL A 50 -13.07 13.70 11.42
N GLU A 51 -11.81 13.27 11.36
CA GLU A 51 -11.35 12.00 11.95
C GLU A 51 -11.63 11.96 13.46
N ALA A 52 -11.30 13.03 14.19
CA ALA A 52 -11.55 13.13 15.63
C ALA A 52 -13.05 13.09 15.94
N ARG A 53 -13.90 13.72 15.12
CA ARG A 53 -15.37 13.66 15.27
C ARG A 53 -15.93 12.28 14.96
N CYS A 54 -15.44 11.60 13.93
CA CYS A 54 -15.82 10.23 13.59
C CYS A 54 -15.42 9.24 14.69
N LEU A 55 -14.24 9.42 15.29
CA LEU A 55 -13.79 8.64 16.44
C LEU A 55 -14.56 9.02 17.71
N ALA A 56 -15.03 10.26 17.88
CA ALA A 56 -15.84 10.66 19.03
C ALA A 56 -17.29 10.14 18.96
N ASP A 57 -17.77 9.75 17.78
CA ASP A 57 -19.11 9.19 17.61
C ASP A 57 -19.22 7.82 18.30
N GLU A 58 -19.89 7.80 19.44
CA GLU A 58 -20.12 6.59 20.23
C GLU A 58 -20.95 5.54 19.48
N SER A 59 -21.78 5.91 18.49
CA SER A 59 -22.49 4.94 17.64
C SER A 59 -21.53 4.24 16.68
N VAL A 60 -20.60 4.98 16.08
CA VAL A 60 -19.55 4.42 15.22
C VAL A 60 -18.59 3.56 16.04
N LYS A 61 -18.11 4.06 17.19
CA LYS A 61 -17.30 3.28 18.14
C LYS A 61 -18.01 2.03 18.63
N LYS A 62 -19.31 2.09 18.91
CA LYS A 62 -20.07 0.93 19.41
C LYS A 62 -20.27 -0.11 18.31
N LYS A 63 -20.47 0.31 17.05
CA LYS A 63 -20.47 -0.59 15.89
C LYS A 63 -19.08 -1.18 15.62
N LEU A 64 -18.02 -0.38 15.75
CA LEU A 64 -16.64 -0.82 15.62
C LEU A 64 -16.28 -1.82 16.73
N ARG A 65 -16.61 -1.50 17.99
CA ARG A 65 -16.46 -2.41 19.14
C ARG A 65 -17.31 -3.65 18.97
N PHE A 66 -18.52 -3.59 18.43
CA PHE A 66 -19.33 -4.78 18.17
C PHE A 66 -18.66 -5.73 17.17
N LEU A 67 -18.00 -5.19 16.13
CA LEU A 67 -17.21 -5.98 15.19
C LEU A 67 -15.89 -6.49 15.79
N GLN A 68 -15.25 -5.68 16.65
CA GLN A 68 -13.99 -6.02 17.34
C GLN A 68 -14.19 -6.93 18.57
N ALA A 69 -15.38 -6.98 19.16
CA ALA A 69 -15.72 -7.77 20.35
C ALA A 69 -16.20 -9.19 20.03
N TYR A 70 -15.95 -9.68 18.82
CA TYR A 70 -16.22 -11.07 18.50
C TYR A 70 -15.16 -11.94 19.19
N GLU A 71 -15.50 -12.57 20.31
CA GLU A 71 -14.74 -13.67 20.88
C GLU A 71 -15.41 -14.99 20.50
N PRO A 72 -14.68 -15.96 19.92
CA PRO A 72 -13.27 -15.89 19.53
C PRO A 72 -13.04 -14.98 18.30
N GLY A 73 -12.04 -14.09 18.32
CA GLY A 73 -11.72 -13.21 17.18
C GLY A 73 -11.04 -13.94 16.02
N PRO A 74 -10.79 -13.29 14.85
CA PRO A 74 -10.26 -13.95 13.65
C PRO A 74 -8.91 -14.67 13.84
N LEU A 75 -8.12 -14.21 14.82
CA LEU A 75 -6.84 -14.81 15.19
C LEU A 75 -6.97 -16.02 16.13
N SER A 76 -8.14 -16.25 16.72
CA SER A 76 -8.36 -17.36 17.64
C SER A 76 -8.61 -18.67 16.89
N ALA A 77 -8.02 -19.76 17.40
CA ALA A 77 -8.21 -21.11 16.88
C ALA A 77 -9.68 -21.59 16.91
N HIS A 78 -10.50 -20.99 17.78
CA HIS A 78 -11.92 -21.30 17.91
C HIS A 78 -12.81 -20.49 16.96
N PHE A 79 -12.24 -19.55 16.21
CA PHE A 79 -13.00 -18.75 15.26
C PHE A 79 -13.61 -19.62 14.17
N ARG A 80 -14.89 -19.37 13.89
CA ARG A 80 -15.67 -20.05 12.86
C ARG A 80 -16.42 -19.00 12.05
N GLY A 81 -16.73 -19.33 10.80
CA GLY A 81 -17.49 -18.48 9.89
C GLY A 81 -18.14 -19.30 8.79
N ASP A 82 -18.97 -18.64 7.97
CA ASP A 82 -19.74 -19.22 6.86
C ASP A 82 -18.92 -19.43 5.58
N MET A 83 -17.64 -19.09 5.63
CA MET A 83 -16.65 -19.44 4.62
C MET A 83 -15.29 -19.76 5.26
N SER A 84 -14.42 -20.39 4.47
CA SER A 84 -13.03 -20.63 4.85
C SER A 84 -12.09 -20.51 3.66
N PHE A 85 -10.88 -20.05 3.93
CA PHE A 85 -9.76 -20.10 3.01
C PHE A 85 -8.92 -21.34 3.29
N ILE A 86 -8.33 -21.92 2.25
CA ILE A 86 -7.31 -22.96 2.37
C ILE A 86 -6.04 -22.41 1.73
N GLY A 87 -5.00 -22.22 2.55
CA GLY A 87 -3.68 -21.80 2.08
C GLY A 87 -2.87 -22.95 1.50
N ARG A 88 -1.65 -22.64 1.05
CA ARG A 88 -0.69 -23.61 0.51
C ARG A 88 -0.38 -24.75 1.48
N ASP A 89 -0.33 -24.44 2.77
CA ASP A 89 -0.11 -25.37 3.89
C ASP A 89 -1.32 -26.27 4.20
N GLN A 90 -2.40 -26.17 3.42
CA GLN A 90 -3.65 -26.90 3.60
C GLN A 90 -4.37 -26.61 4.93
N GLU A 91 -3.98 -25.55 5.63
CA GLU A 91 -4.66 -25.12 6.85
C GLU A 91 -5.86 -24.23 6.52
N ARG A 92 -6.94 -24.40 7.29
CA ARG A 92 -8.18 -23.63 7.13
C ARG A 92 -8.15 -22.34 7.94
N VAL A 93 -8.43 -21.23 7.28
CA VAL A 93 -8.67 -19.93 7.91
C VAL A 93 -10.14 -19.56 7.73
N TYR A 94 -10.91 -19.53 8.82
CA TYR A 94 -12.34 -19.20 8.76
C TYR A 94 -12.55 -17.69 8.62
N ALA A 95 -13.63 -17.30 7.94
CA ALA A 95 -14.03 -15.91 7.72
C ALA A 95 -15.55 -15.80 7.52
N HIS A 96 -16.05 -14.56 7.49
CA HIS A 96 -17.45 -14.26 7.22
C HIS A 96 -17.60 -13.62 5.85
N ARG A 97 -18.45 -14.19 4.98
CA ARG A 97 -18.64 -13.70 3.60
C ARG A 97 -19.00 -12.23 3.56
N PHE A 98 -19.97 -11.82 4.39
CA PHE A 98 -20.44 -10.43 4.47
C PHE A 98 -19.30 -9.42 4.69
N ILE A 99 -18.33 -9.75 5.55
CA ILE A 99 -17.18 -8.87 5.83
C ILE A 99 -16.23 -8.85 4.65
N MET A 100 -15.94 -10.02 4.06
CA MET A 100 -15.05 -10.13 2.90
C MET A 100 -15.61 -9.40 1.67
N GLU A 101 -16.90 -9.55 1.38
CA GLU A 101 -17.60 -8.85 0.29
C GLU A 101 -17.60 -7.33 0.46
N GLY A 102 -17.70 -6.86 1.70
CA GLY A 102 -17.63 -5.44 2.02
C GLY A 102 -16.24 -4.83 1.77
N LYS A 103 -15.17 -5.64 1.91
CA LYS A 103 -13.78 -5.20 1.79
C LYS A 103 -13.15 -5.43 0.41
N SER A 104 -13.74 -6.30 -0.41
CA SER A 104 -13.17 -6.73 -1.68
C SER A 104 -14.23 -6.79 -2.78
N THR A 105 -13.94 -6.15 -3.91
CA THR A 105 -14.81 -6.27 -5.09
C THR A 105 -14.74 -7.66 -5.71
N VAL A 106 -13.61 -8.38 -5.54
CA VAL A 106 -13.40 -9.75 -5.99
C VAL A 106 -14.29 -10.71 -5.19
N PHE A 107 -14.25 -10.65 -3.86
CA PHE A 107 -15.11 -11.49 -3.01
C PHE A 107 -16.59 -11.20 -3.26
N ARG A 108 -16.97 -9.93 -3.40
CA ARG A 108 -18.35 -9.55 -3.77
C ARG A 108 -18.81 -10.23 -5.06
N LYS A 109 -18.00 -10.20 -6.12
CA LYS A 109 -18.32 -10.88 -7.40
C LYS A 109 -18.34 -12.41 -7.24
N MET A 110 -17.38 -12.96 -6.49
CA MET A 110 -17.23 -14.39 -6.25
C MET A 110 -18.47 -15.00 -5.57
N PHE A 111 -19.08 -14.29 -4.62
CA PHE A 111 -20.22 -14.78 -3.85
C PHE A 111 -21.60 -14.33 -4.38
N GLN A 112 -21.66 -13.31 -5.24
CA GLN A 112 -22.90 -12.93 -5.92
C GLN A 112 -23.22 -13.88 -7.08
N ASN A 113 -22.22 -14.25 -7.87
CA ASN A 113 -22.38 -15.16 -9.01
C ASN A 113 -22.48 -16.62 -8.55
N ASP A 114 -23.17 -17.47 -9.32
CA ASP A 114 -23.27 -18.92 -9.06
C ASP A 114 -21.96 -19.64 -9.42
N MET A 115 -20.90 -19.33 -8.68
CA MET A 115 -19.60 -19.96 -8.76
C MET A 115 -19.46 -21.08 -7.70
N GLN A 116 -18.54 -22.03 -7.91
CA GLN A 116 -18.32 -23.15 -6.99
C GLN A 116 -17.95 -22.70 -5.57
N GLU A 117 -17.28 -21.56 -5.44
CA GLU A 117 -16.89 -20.95 -4.17
C GLU A 117 -18.13 -20.48 -3.37
N LYS A 118 -19.18 -20.03 -4.06
CA LYS A 118 -20.46 -19.66 -3.44
C LYS A 118 -21.13 -20.89 -2.81
N GLU A 119 -21.18 -22.00 -3.53
CA GLU A 119 -21.81 -23.24 -3.07
C GLU A 119 -20.99 -23.95 -1.98
N SER A 120 -19.67 -24.03 -2.16
CA SER A 120 -18.78 -24.72 -1.23
C SER A 120 -18.41 -23.91 0.01
N GLY A 121 -18.39 -22.58 -0.09
CA GLY A 121 -17.86 -21.70 0.96
C GLY A 121 -16.36 -21.85 1.21
N ILE A 122 -15.63 -22.44 0.27
CA ILE A 122 -14.19 -22.69 0.38
C ILE A 122 -13.47 -21.94 -0.74
N VAL A 123 -12.50 -21.10 -0.36
CA VAL A 123 -11.63 -20.37 -1.29
C VAL A 123 -10.21 -20.91 -1.18
N ARG A 124 -9.67 -21.48 -2.26
CA ARG A 124 -8.28 -21.99 -2.27
C ARG A 124 -7.30 -20.90 -2.70
N VAL A 125 -6.20 -20.77 -1.97
CA VAL A 125 -5.18 -19.74 -2.16
C VAL A 125 -3.79 -20.41 -2.11
N ASP A 126 -3.44 -21.10 -3.19
CA ASP A 126 -2.21 -21.93 -3.26
C ASP A 126 -0.91 -21.09 -3.27
N ASP A 127 -1.03 -19.80 -3.54
CA ASP A 127 0.06 -18.83 -3.60
C ASP A 127 0.39 -18.18 -2.24
N ALA A 128 -0.38 -18.44 -1.18
CA ALA A 128 -0.16 -17.86 0.16
C ALA A 128 -0.28 -18.90 1.29
N SER A 129 0.45 -18.67 2.39
CA SER A 129 0.31 -19.47 3.62
C SER A 129 -0.93 -19.08 4.42
N SER A 130 -1.36 -19.95 5.34
CA SER A 130 -2.45 -19.66 6.27
C SER A 130 -2.16 -18.40 7.11
N HIS A 131 -0.90 -18.15 7.48
CA HIS A 131 -0.47 -16.96 8.21
C HIS A 131 -0.75 -15.68 7.43
N VAL A 132 -0.35 -15.61 6.16
CA VAL A 132 -0.58 -14.45 5.29
C VAL A 132 -2.09 -14.20 5.11
N ILE A 133 -2.85 -15.26 4.85
CA ILE A 133 -4.31 -15.19 4.72
C ILE A 133 -4.95 -14.71 6.03
N ARG A 134 -4.50 -15.22 7.18
CA ARG A 134 -5.01 -14.84 8.50
C ARG A 134 -4.74 -13.37 8.81
N SER A 135 -3.59 -12.84 8.42
CA SER A 135 -3.30 -11.40 8.53
C SER A 135 -4.24 -10.55 7.69
N MET A 136 -4.52 -10.94 6.45
CA MET A 136 -5.54 -10.26 5.62
C MET A 136 -6.94 -10.35 6.23
N VAL A 137 -7.35 -11.54 6.66
CA VAL A 137 -8.66 -11.73 7.30
C VAL A 137 -8.74 -10.85 8.54
N ASN A 138 -7.73 -10.84 9.41
CA ASN A 138 -7.72 -9.97 10.58
C ASN A 138 -7.88 -8.50 10.20
N PHE A 139 -7.10 -8.01 9.23
CA PHE A 139 -7.21 -6.65 8.74
C PHE A 139 -8.62 -6.30 8.23
N CYS A 140 -9.29 -7.22 7.53
CA CYS A 140 -10.67 -7.00 7.08
C CYS A 140 -11.66 -6.78 8.24
N TYR A 141 -11.39 -7.31 9.44
CA TYR A 141 -12.23 -7.12 10.63
C TYR A 141 -11.83 -5.89 11.44
N THR A 142 -10.53 -5.67 11.62
CA THR A 142 -10.01 -4.71 12.60
C THR A 142 -9.49 -3.43 11.97
N THR A 143 -9.25 -3.41 10.66
CA THR A 143 -8.49 -2.38 9.93
C THR A 143 -7.06 -2.19 10.44
N GLU A 144 -6.56 -3.16 11.21
CA GLU A 144 -5.22 -3.18 11.78
C GLU A 144 -4.47 -4.43 11.31
N ILE A 145 -3.19 -4.27 11.05
CA ILE A 145 -2.32 -5.37 10.64
C ILE A 145 -0.96 -5.28 11.32
N GLN A 146 -0.41 -6.44 11.65
CA GLN A 146 0.97 -6.59 12.10
C GLN A 146 1.67 -7.52 11.12
N PHE A 147 2.78 -7.06 10.57
CA PHE A 147 3.61 -7.85 9.68
C PHE A 147 4.57 -8.71 10.50
N THR A 148 4.71 -9.98 10.14
CA THR A 148 5.60 -10.94 10.80
C THR A 148 6.50 -11.61 9.76
N GLU A 149 7.43 -12.46 10.20
CA GLU A 149 8.27 -13.22 9.27
C GLU A 149 7.44 -14.20 8.42
N GLU A 150 6.40 -14.80 9.00
CA GLU A 150 5.48 -15.72 8.33
C GLU A 150 4.43 -15.00 7.47
N ALA A 151 4.23 -13.70 7.71
CA ALA A 151 3.29 -12.83 6.99
C ALA A 151 3.98 -11.51 6.61
N SER A 152 4.97 -11.62 5.71
CA SER A 152 5.74 -10.48 5.25
C SER A 152 4.88 -9.44 4.51
N VAL A 153 5.29 -8.17 4.54
CA VAL A 153 4.59 -7.08 3.84
C VAL A 153 4.39 -7.39 2.36
N GLU A 154 5.38 -8.03 1.73
CA GLU A 154 5.32 -8.38 0.30
C GLU A 154 4.31 -9.49 0.02
N ASP A 155 4.20 -10.48 0.90
CA ASP A 155 3.25 -11.57 0.72
C ASP A 155 1.82 -11.11 0.99
N VAL A 156 1.65 -10.24 1.98
CA VAL A 156 0.37 -9.56 2.22
C VAL A 156 -0.01 -8.66 1.03
N LEU A 157 0.95 -7.92 0.45
CA LEU A 157 0.71 -7.10 -0.74
C LEU A 157 0.18 -7.94 -1.92
N LYS A 158 0.77 -9.12 -2.16
CA LYS A 158 0.33 -10.04 -3.23
C LYS A 158 -1.13 -10.42 -3.08
N ILE A 159 -1.56 -10.82 -1.87
CA ILE A 159 -2.95 -11.22 -1.65
C ILE A 159 -3.90 -10.02 -1.62
N ALA A 160 -3.46 -8.87 -1.12
CA ALA A 160 -4.23 -7.63 -1.15
C ALA A 160 -4.53 -7.21 -2.59
N HIS A 161 -3.54 -7.30 -3.47
CA HIS A 161 -3.70 -7.07 -4.90
C HIS A 161 -4.61 -8.14 -5.56
N LYS A 162 -4.35 -9.43 -5.29
CA LYS A 162 -5.13 -10.55 -5.85
C LYS A 162 -6.63 -10.44 -5.55
N PHE A 163 -6.97 -10.04 -4.33
CA PHE A 163 -8.35 -9.89 -3.89
C PHE A 163 -8.86 -8.45 -3.97
N ASP A 164 -8.14 -7.51 -4.59
CA ASP A 164 -8.55 -6.10 -4.73
C ASP A 164 -9.02 -5.47 -3.40
N ILE A 165 -8.21 -5.62 -2.35
CA ILE A 165 -8.42 -5.00 -1.03
C ILE A 165 -7.57 -3.74 -0.98
N LYS A 166 -8.12 -2.64 -1.48
CA LYS A 166 -7.41 -1.36 -1.67
C LYS A 166 -6.77 -0.82 -0.39
N ASP A 167 -7.55 -0.73 0.68
CA ASP A 167 -7.06 -0.23 1.97
C ASP A 167 -5.83 -1.02 2.47
N LEU A 168 -5.81 -2.34 2.28
CA LEU A 168 -4.68 -3.17 2.67
C LEU A 168 -3.48 -2.95 1.75
N LYS A 169 -3.73 -2.77 0.44
CA LYS A 169 -2.70 -2.45 -0.54
C LYS A 169 -2.00 -1.14 -0.18
N ASP A 170 -2.76 -0.12 0.21
CA ASP A 170 -2.24 1.19 0.59
C ASP A 170 -1.39 1.12 1.87
N VAL A 171 -1.81 0.33 2.86
CA VAL A 171 -1.01 0.07 4.08
C VAL A 171 0.31 -0.63 3.73
N CYS A 172 0.28 -1.62 2.85
CA CYS A 172 1.50 -2.28 2.39
C CYS A 172 2.41 -1.34 1.59
N ASP A 173 1.84 -0.46 0.77
CA ASP A 173 2.58 0.55 -0.01
C ASP A 173 3.39 1.48 0.92
N GLU A 174 2.74 2.00 1.97
CA GLU A 174 3.38 2.84 2.98
C GLU A 174 4.45 2.09 3.78
N GLU A 175 4.18 0.85 4.19
CA GLU A 175 5.13 0.07 4.97
C GLU A 175 6.40 -0.23 4.16
N LEU A 176 6.26 -0.56 2.88
CA LEU A 176 7.40 -0.83 1.99
C LEU A 176 8.25 0.41 1.71
N CYS A 177 7.76 1.62 1.96
CA CYS A 177 8.54 2.84 1.78
C CYS A 177 9.56 3.09 2.91
N LYS A 178 9.39 2.47 4.09
CA LYS A 178 10.14 2.81 5.31
C LYS A 178 11.61 2.38 5.28
N ASP A 179 11.96 1.33 4.55
CA ASP A 179 13.28 0.67 4.60
C ASP A 179 13.95 0.55 3.21
N ILE A 180 13.72 1.52 2.31
CA ILE A 180 14.38 1.52 0.99
C ILE A 180 15.90 1.68 1.13
N CYS A 181 16.66 0.75 0.55
CA CYS A 181 18.12 0.78 0.53
C CYS A 181 18.69 0.21 -0.79
N GLY A 182 19.99 0.40 -1.03
CA GLY A 182 20.66 -0.08 -2.25
C GLY A 182 20.52 -1.58 -2.52
N ASP A 183 20.41 -2.40 -1.48
CA ASP A 183 20.32 -3.87 -1.62
C ASP A 183 18.92 -4.34 -2.04
N ASN A 184 17.88 -3.64 -1.58
CA ASN A 184 16.48 -4.02 -1.78
C ASN A 184 15.75 -3.17 -2.85
N ILE A 185 16.35 -2.07 -3.31
CA ILE A 185 15.74 -1.14 -4.27
C ILE A 185 15.22 -1.83 -5.53
N CYS A 186 15.99 -2.75 -6.11
CA CYS A 186 15.59 -3.49 -7.32
C CYS A 186 14.33 -4.31 -7.07
N ARG A 187 14.26 -5.00 -5.92
CA ARG A 187 13.10 -5.81 -5.52
C ARG A 187 11.88 -4.93 -5.30
N LYS A 188 12.02 -3.84 -4.56
CA LYS A 188 10.95 -2.87 -4.29
C LYS A 188 10.42 -2.20 -5.57
N MET A 189 11.30 -1.86 -6.52
CA MET A 189 10.89 -1.35 -7.83
C MET A 189 10.06 -2.37 -8.63
N MET A 190 10.45 -3.64 -8.61
CA MET A 190 9.67 -4.71 -9.26
C MET A 190 8.30 -4.90 -8.59
N LEU A 191 8.24 -4.87 -7.25
CA LEU A 191 6.97 -4.91 -6.52
C LEU A 191 6.06 -3.74 -6.90
N ALA A 192 6.63 -2.53 -6.94
CA ALA A 192 5.90 -1.32 -7.33
C ALA A 192 5.27 -1.43 -8.71
N HIS A 193 6.03 -1.96 -9.67
CA HIS A 193 5.56 -2.17 -11.03
C HIS A 193 4.50 -3.28 -11.11
N ASN A 194 4.73 -4.42 -10.44
CA ASN A 194 3.88 -5.60 -10.58
C ASN A 194 2.52 -5.48 -9.87
N PHE A 195 2.45 -4.73 -8.76
CA PHE A 195 1.25 -4.58 -7.93
C PHE A 195 0.63 -3.18 -8.01
N ASP A 196 1.18 -2.33 -8.87
CA ASP A 196 0.70 -0.97 -9.15
C ASP A 196 0.57 -0.15 -7.85
N VAL A 197 1.64 -0.13 -7.05
CA VAL A 197 1.73 0.64 -5.80
C VAL A 197 2.53 1.91 -6.03
N GLU A 198 1.81 3.04 -6.05
CA GLU A 198 2.31 4.31 -6.56
C GLU A 198 3.34 4.95 -5.63
N LYS A 199 3.11 4.96 -4.31
CA LYS A 199 4.00 5.65 -3.35
C LYS A 199 5.37 4.99 -3.34
N LEU A 200 5.42 3.66 -3.27
CA LEU A 200 6.65 2.89 -3.39
C LEU A 200 7.32 3.11 -4.74
N GLY A 201 6.55 3.16 -5.82
CA GLY A 201 7.07 3.46 -7.16
C GLY A 201 7.77 4.82 -7.23
N GLU A 202 7.20 5.85 -6.61
CA GLU A 202 7.81 7.19 -6.54
C GLU A 202 9.03 7.22 -5.64
N ALA A 203 8.92 6.67 -4.42
CA ALA A 203 10.01 6.65 -3.44
C ALA A 203 11.23 5.87 -3.96
N THR A 204 11.00 4.74 -4.64
CA THR A 204 12.10 3.96 -5.24
C THR A 204 12.74 4.69 -6.43
N LYS A 205 11.97 5.38 -7.28
CA LYS A 205 12.52 6.22 -8.36
C LYS A 205 13.36 7.36 -7.80
N GLU A 206 12.91 8.02 -6.74
CA GLU A 206 13.66 9.08 -6.08
C GLU A 206 14.97 8.57 -5.46
N TYR A 207 14.90 7.46 -4.72
CA TYR A 207 16.09 6.82 -4.15
C TYR A 207 17.11 6.44 -5.24
N PHE A 208 16.64 5.84 -6.33
CA PHE A 208 17.49 5.45 -7.46
C PHE A 208 18.17 6.66 -8.11
N LYS A 209 17.46 7.77 -8.31
CA LYS A 209 18.04 9.01 -8.85
C LYS A 209 19.15 9.56 -7.95
N ASN A 210 18.89 9.58 -6.63
CA ASN A 210 19.83 10.14 -5.65
C ASN A 210 21.06 9.25 -5.40
N ASN A 211 20.96 7.95 -5.67
CA ASN A 211 22.01 6.96 -5.41
C ASN A 211 22.48 6.23 -6.68
N PHE A 212 22.30 6.85 -7.86
CA PHE A 212 22.47 6.22 -9.16
C PHE A 212 23.81 5.49 -9.31
N SER A 213 24.91 6.13 -8.93
CA SER A 213 26.28 5.58 -9.05
C SER A 213 26.52 4.33 -8.18
N LEU A 214 25.81 4.18 -7.07
CA LEU A 214 25.92 3.03 -6.17
C LEU A 214 25.02 1.87 -6.62
N VAL A 215 23.83 2.20 -7.12
CA VAL A 215 22.80 1.20 -7.44
C VAL A 215 22.96 0.64 -8.86
N TYR A 216 23.39 1.48 -9.81
CA TYR A 216 23.44 1.13 -11.24
C TYR A 216 24.26 -0.14 -11.57
N PRO A 217 25.46 -0.37 -11.00
CA PRO A 217 26.22 -1.58 -11.30
C PRO A 217 25.49 -2.87 -10.90
N GLY A 218 24.94 -2.92 -9.68
CA GLY A 218 24.18 -4.08 -9.20
C GLY A 218 22.82 -4.25 -9.91
N PHE A 219 22.22 -3.15 -10.35
CA PHE A 219 21.00 -3.17 -11.17
C PHE A 219 21.25 -3.79 -12.54
N LEU A 220 22.34 -3.39 -13.23
CA LEU A 220 22.71 -3.97 -14.52
C LEU A 220 23.02 -5.47 -14.42
N GLU A 221 23.76 -5.89 -13.39
CA GLU A 221 24.06 -7.32 -13.19
C GLU A 221 22.79 -8.15 -13.06
N ARG A 222 21.79 -7.67 -12.29
CA ARG A 222 20.50 -8.34 -12.12
C ARG A 222 19.64 -8.32 -13.38
N LEU A 223 19.68 -7.25 -14.18
CA LEU A 223 18.99 -7.20 -15.47
C LEU A 223 19.61 -8.15 -16.49
N CYS A 224 20.94 -8.18 -16.58
CA CYS A 224 21.66 -9.07 -17.48
C CYS A 224 21.39 -10.54 -17.15
N ARG A 225 21.30 -10.89 -15.85
CA ARG A 225 21.02 -12.27 -15.40
C ARG A 225 19.59 -12.75 -15.68
N ASN A 226 18.64 -11.83 -15.86
CA ASN A 226 17.24 -12.15 -16.18
C ASN A 226 16.91 -11.91 -17.66
N SER A 227 17.92 -11.72 -18.52
CA SER A 227 17.74 -11.58 -19.96
C SER A 227 17.31 -12.92 -20.57
N PRO A 228 16.22 -12.99 -21.37
CA PRO A 228 15.75 -14.24 -21.99
C PRO A 228 16.66 -14.83 -23.08
N LEU A 229 17.88 -14.30 -23.26
CA LEU A 229 18.75 -14.64 -24.39
C LEU A 229 19.63 -15.88 -24.16
N ASP A 230 19.62 -16.47 -22.96
CA ASP A 230 20.43 -17.66 -22.63
C ASP A 230 19.63 -18.98 -22.67
N SER A 231 18.38 -18.96 -23.17
CA SER A 231 17.60 -20.16 -23.46
C SER A 231 17.57 -20.44 -24.96
N GLU A 232 18.71 -20.87 -25.51
CA GLU A 232 18.80 -21.64 -26.75
C GLU A 232 19.36 -23.05 -26.46
#